data_AF-A0AAU5WL93-F1
#
_entry.id   AF-A0AAU5WL93-F1
#
_cell.length_a   1.000
_cell.length_b   1.000
_cell.length_c   1.000
_cell.angle_alpha   90.00
_cell.angle_beta   90.00
_cell.angle_gamma   90.00
#
_symmetry.space_group_name_H-M   'P 1'
#
loop_
_entity.id
_entity.type
_entity.pdbx_description
1 polymer ?
#
loop_
_entity_poly.entity_id
_entity_poly.type
_entity_poly.pdbx_seq_one_letter_code
_entity_poly.pdbx_strand_id
1 'polypeptide(L)'
;MGVDEYLEKYDGLCREVYADTRMPPGTREVALTMGWVMFRHPERPNGRPFWREVKRILRGNEAGKPRLWDLTADDAPRYEQPGASYTFSGSCEGPRHRAYQPHGGHTYRSATIVHAPAGGAPHPHDHTQGGRVCGTEGRIRVLERDMATGWTITRWFCRRHEERAREVQAQLDARGEAPPPIPNKGGLLPCYFKADWEKVYREAVGKSFRGPIGWEPPYYGLAADDWPTPGKQPIPRRPRLSIITGS
;
A
#
# COMPACT_ATOMS: atom_id res chain seq x y z
N MET A 1 -4.08 14.72 36.83
CA MET A 1 -4.85 14.86 35.57
C MET A 1 -6.30 14.59 35.89
N GLY A 2 -7.19 15.56 35.68
CA GLY A 2 -8.63 15.41 35.90
C GLY A 2 -9.27 14.50 34.86
N VAL A 3 -10.48 14.00 35.12
CA VAL A 3 -11.23 13.15 34.17
C VAL A 3 -11.40 13.87 32.81
N ASP A 4 -11.65 15.17 32.83
CA ASP A 4 -11.85 16.01 31.64
C ASP A 4 -10.64 16.08 30.71
N GLU A 5 -9.42 16.15 31.25
CA GLU A 5 -8.18 16.21 30.47
C GLU A 5 -7.96 14.94 29.63
N TYR A 6 -8.42 13.78 30.12
CA TYR A 6 -8.36 12.52 29.38
C TYR A 6 -9.43 12.43 28.29
N LEU A 7 -10.58 13.09 28.49
CA LEU A 7 -11.61 13.16 27.47
C LEU A 7 -11.10 13.99 26.29
N GLU A 8 -10.53 15.16 26.57
CA GLU A 8 -9.94 16.06 25.57
C GLU A 8 -8.81 15.40 24.78
N LYS A 9 -7.92 14.64 25.45
CA LYS A 9 -6.84 13.90 24.77
C LYS A 9 -7.37 12.84 23.80
N TYR A 10 -8.41 12.11 24.20
CA TYR A 10 -9.04 11.12 23.32
C TYR A 10 -9.75 11.80 22.13
N ASP A 11 -10.48 12.88 22.38
CA ASP A 11 -11.22 13.59 21.33
C ASP A 11 -10.25 14.27 20.33
N GLY A 12 -9.11 14.77 20.82
CA GLY A 12 -8.00 15.23 19.99
C GLY A 12 -7.43 14.13 19.10
N LEU A 13 -7.13 12.95 19.67
CA LEU A 13 -6.68 11.79 18.89
C LEU A 13 -7.71 11.37 17.83
N CYS A 14 -8.99 11.30 18.19
CA CYS A 14 -10.06 11.00 17.25
C CYS A 14 -10.04 11.96 16.06
N ARG A 15 -9.96 13.26 16.33
CA ARG A 15 -9.89 14.29 15.28
C ARG A 15 -8.71 14.07 14.34
N GLU A 16 -7.52 13.82 14.88
CA GLU A 16 -6.32 13.59 14.07
C GLU A 16 -6.42 12.32 13.21
N VAL A 17 -6.92 11.23 13.81
CA VAL A 17 -7.09 9.92 13.17
C VAL A 17 -8.15 9.96 12.05
N TYR A 18 -9.23 10.71 12.24
CA TYR A 18 -10.24 10.90 11.19
C TYR A 18 -9.79 11.89 10.10
N ALA A 19 -8.95 12.87 10.45
CA ALA A 19 -8.37 13.80 9.48
C ALA A 19 -7.29 13.16 8.59
N ASP A 20 -6.66 12.07 9.03
CA ASP A 20 -5.64 11.37 8.26
C ASP A 20 -6.26 10.51 7.14
N THR A 21 -6.27 11.06 5.93
CA THR A 21 -6.80 10.42 4.73
C THR A 21 -6.00 9.20 4.29
N ARG A 22 -4.77 9.02 4.78
CA ARG A 22 -3.94 7.84 4.48
C ARG A 22 -4.41 6.60 5.24
N MET A 23 -5.15 6.79 6.34
CA MET A 23 -5.48 5.71 7.25
C MET A 23 -6.62 4.82 6.75
N PRO A 24 -6.37 3.53 6.51
CA PRO A 24 -7.44 2.60 6.13
C PRO A 24 -8.36 2.34 7.33
N PRO A 25 -9.61 1.89 7.11
CA PRO A 25 -10.58 1.65 8.18
C PRO A 25 -10.07 0.71 9.28
N GLY A 26 -9.33 -0.34 8.91
CA GLY A 26 -8.77 -1.32 9.85
C GLY A 26 -7.72 -0.72 10.80
N THR A 27 -6.74 -0.01 10.26
CA THR A 27 -5.75 0.73 11.06
C THR A 27 -6.43 1.76 11.97
N ARG A 28 -7.44 2.45 11.45
CA ARG A 28 -8.23 3.44 12.19
C ARG A 28 -8.88 2.83 13.43
N GLU A 29 -9.50 1.67 13.27
CA GLU A 29 -10.13 0.94 14.37
C GLU A 29 -9.12 0.58 15.47
N VAL A 30 -7.92 0.11 15.07
CA VAL A 30 -6.84 -0.21 16.03
C VAL A 30 -6.39 1.04 16.76
N ALA A 31 -6.12 2.15 16.04
CA ALA A 31 -5.68 3.41 16.63
C ALA A 31 -6.70 3.96 17.65
N LEU A 32 -7.98 4.00 17.27
CA LEU A 32 -9.05 4.48 18.14
C LEU A 32 -9.24 3.57 19.36
N THR A 33 -9.13 2.25 19.19
CA THR A 33 -9.23 1.31 20.31
C THR A 33 -8.07 1.48 21.28
N MET A 34 -6.85 1.62 20.76
CA MET A 34 -5.66 1.89 21.57
C MET A 34 -5.81 3.19 22.36
N GLY A 35 -6.24 4.27 21.71
CA GLY A 35 -6.56 5.54 22.37
C GLY A 35 -7.62 5.42 23.45
N TRP A 36 -8.69 4.67 23.18
CA TRP A 36 -9.75 4.44 24.16
C TRP A 36 -9.24 3.68 25.38
N VAL A 37 -8.43 2.63 25.17
CA VAL A 37 -7.80 1.88 26.27
C VAL A 37 -6.88 2.76 27.11
N MET A 38 -6.12 3.66 26.47
CA MET A 38 -5.19 4.56 27.16
C MET A 38 -5.90 5.63 28.00
N PHE A 39 -6.99 6.22 27.49
CA PHE A 39 -7.57 7.42 28.09
C PHE A 39 -8.92 7.19 28.78
N ARG A 40 -9.74 6.27 28.27
CA ARG A 40 -11.15 6.12 28.65
C ARG A 40 -11.48 4.81 29.40
N HIS A 41 -10.60 3.79 29.36
CA HIS A 41 -10.89 2.51 30.01
C HIS A 41 -11.10 2.68 31.53
N PRO A 42 -12.20 2.18 32.12
CA PRO A 42 -12.50 2.36 33.56
C PRO A 42 -11.40 1.80 34.47
N GLU A 43 -10.90 0.61 34.13
CA GLU A 43 -9.76 -0.04 34.80
C GLU A 43 -8.47 0.18 33.98
N ARG A 44 -8.18 1.41 33.51
CA ARG A 44 -6.94 1.73 32.75
C ARG A 44 -5.81 0.85 33.22
N PRO A 45 -5.01 0.24 32.33
CA PRO A 45 -4.19 -0.94 32.64
C PRO A 45 -3.42 -0.81 33.96
N ASN A 46 -4.10 -1.13 35.07
CA ASN A 46 -3.62 -1.02 36.43
C ASN A 46 -3.02 -2.39 36.74
N GLY A 47 -1.89 -2.67 36.08
CA GLY A 47 -1.23 -3.98 36.10
C GLY A 47 -1.80 -5.02 35.13
N ARG A 48 -2.88 -4.73 34.37
CA ARG A 48 -3.32 -5.59 33.25
C ARG A 48 -2.54 -5.28 31.98
N PRO A 49 -2.18 -6.28 31.16
CA PRO A 49 -1.42 -6.03 29.94
C PRO A 49 -2.29 -5.27 28.92
N PHE A 50 -1.85 -4.07 28.54
CA PHE A 50 -2.51 -3.16 27.58
C PHE A 50 -3.08 -3.89 26.35
N TRP A 51 -2.26 -4.72 25.70
CA TRP A 51 -2.64 -5.46 24.50
C TRP A 51 -3.73 -6.51 24.71
N ARG A 52 -3.95 -6.99 25.94
CA ARG A 52 -5.07 -7.90 26.25
C ARG A 52 -6.40 -7.18 26.19
N GLU A 53 -6.47 -5.95 26.70
CA GLU A 53 -7.69 -5.13 26.65
C GLU A 53 -8.01 -4.69 25.23
N VAL A 54 -7.00 -4.27 24.46
CA VAL A 54 -7.19 -3.95 23.02
C VAL A 54 -7.76 -5.16 22.26
N LYS A 55 -7.22 -6.37 22.46
CA LYS A 55 -7.74 -7.60 21.85
C LYS A 55 -9.18 -7.89 22.26
N ARG A 56 -9.51 -7.69 23.54
CA ARG A 56 -10.85 -7.94 24.08
C ARG A 56 -11.90 -7.04 23.40
N ILE A 57 -11.57 -5.77 23.18
CA ILE A 57 -12.48 -4.80 22.57
C ILE A 57 -12.66 -5.05 21.07
N LEU A 58 -11.57 -5.32 20.34
CA LEU A 58 -11.61 -5.60 18.89
C LEU A 58 -12.27 -6.95 18.55
N ARG A 59 -12.43 -7.82 19.55
CA ARG A 59 -12.99 -9.18 19.44
C ARG A 59 -12.24 -10.05 18.42
N GLY A 60 -12.76 -11.25 18.20
CA GLY A 60 -12.24 -12.18 17.20
C GLY A 60 -12.73 -11.86 15.78
N ASN A 61 -12.03 -12.40 14.77
CA ASN A 61 -12.58 -12.58 13.44
C ASN A 61 -13.60 -13.74 13.42
N GLU A 62 -14.16 -14.03 12.25
CA GLU A 62 -15.10 -15.14 12.01
C GLU A 62 -14.53 -16.51 12.43
N ALA A 63 -13.20 -16.67 12.44
CA ALA A 63 -12.51 -17.88 12.88
C ALA A 63 -12.19 -17.88 14.40
N GLY A 64 -12.70 -16.92 15.16
CA GLY A 64 -12.47 -16.80 16.60
C GLY A 64 -11.05 -16.33 16.98
N LYS A 65 -10.18 -15.99 16.02
CA LYS A 65 -8.83 -15.47 16.29
C LYS A 65 -8.87 -13.97 16.53
N PRO A 66 -8.03 -13.40 17.42
CA PRO A 66 -8.03 -11.96 17.69
C PRO A 66 -7.78 -11.12 16.42
N ARG A 67 -8.75 -10.27 16.06
CA ARG A 67 -8.66 -9.41 14.86
C ARG A 67 -7.51 -8.41 14.91
N LEU A 68 -7.08 -8.04 16.11
CA LEU A 68 -5.97 -7.12 16.33
C LEU A 68 -4.75 -7.46 15.47
N TRP A 69 -4.35 -8.74 15.41
CA TRP A 69 -3.13 -9.11 14.71
C TRP A 69 -3.27 -9.00 13.19
N ASP A 70 -4.45 -9.33 12.64
CA ASP A 70 -4.73 -9.14 11.23
C ASP A 70 -4.66 -7.64 10.86
N LEU A 71 -5.33 -6.79 11.66
CA LEU A 71 -5.37 -5.34 11.44
C LEU A 71 -4.00 -4.67 11.61
N THR A 72 -3.23 -5.08 12.62
CA THR A 72 -1.87 -4.58 12.85
C THR A 72 -0.90 -5.07 11.78
N ALA A 73 -1.06 -6.29 11.27
CA ALA A 73 -0.26 -6.80 10.16
C ALA A 73 -0.57 -6.09 8.85
N ASP A 74 -1.83 -5.72 8.61
CA ASP A 74 -2.22 -4.91 7.45
C ASP A 74 -1.56 -3.52 7.48
N ASP A 75 -1.38 -2.94 8.67
CA ASP A 75 -0.63 -1.70 8.89
C ASP A 75 0.89 -1.87 8.85
N ALA A 76 1.44 -3.08 8.72
CA ALA A 76 2.89 -3.27 8.71
C ALA A 76 3.52 -2.53 7.51
N PRO A 77 4.54 -1.68 7.76
CA PRO A 77 5.10 -0.79 6.74
C PRO A 77 5.80 -1.59 5.65
N ARG A 78 5.47 -1.32 4.39
CA ARG A 78 6.01 -2.03 3.22
C ARG A 78 5.80 -1.26 1.92
N TYR A 79 6.55 -1.65 0.90
CA TYR A 79 6.26 -1.29 -0.47
C TYR A 79 5.30 -2.32 -1.09
N GLU A 80 4.16 -1.86 -1.57
CA GLU A 80 3.29 -2.61 -2.46
C GLU A 80 3.33 -2.00 -3.86
N GLN A 81 3.74 -2.79 -4.85
CA GLN A 81 3.78 -2.33 -6.22
C GLN A 81 2.35 -2.02 -6.72
N PRO A 82 2.12 -0.84 -7.33
CA PRO A 82 0.83 -0.52 -7.94
C PRO A 82 0.42 -1.58 -8.97
N GLY A 83 -0.79 -2.13 -8.83
CA GLY A 83 -1.30 -3.16 -9.74
C GLY A 83 -0.70 -4.56 -9.56
N ALA A 84 0.07 -4.80 -8.49
CA ALA A 84 0.74 -6.08 -8.23
C ALA A 84 -0.19 -7.23 -7.80
N SER A 85 -1.50 -7.12 -7.99
CA SER A 85 -2.44 -8.22 -7.78
C SER A 85 -2.18 -9.31 -8.85
N TYR A 86 -1.23 -10.22 -8.60
CA TYR A 86 -0.95 -11.44 -9.36
C TYR A 86 -1.15 -11.32 -10.88
N THR A 87 -0.76 -10.21 -11.49
CA THR A 87 -0.94 -10.02 -12.93
C THR A 87 0.11 -10.84 -13.64
N PHE A 88 -0.28 -11.98 -14.19
CA PHE A 88 0.58 -12.85 -15.00
C PHE A 88 0.77 -12.33 -16.43
N SER A 89 0.03 -11.28 -16.80
CA SER A 89 0.13 -10.59 -18.07
C SER A 89 -0.20 -9.11 -17.95
N GLY A 90 0.23 -8.34 -18.96
CA GLY A 90 -0.10 -6.92 -19.11
C GLY A 90 -0.06 -6.51 -20.57
N SER A 91 -0.33 -5.24 -20.87
CA SER A 91 -0.31 -4.75 -22.26
C SER A 91 1.12 -4.59 -22.76
N CYS A 92 1.42 -5.12 -23.96
CA CYS A 92 2.76 -5.05 -24.53
C CYS A 92 3.15 -3.60 -24.89
N GLU A 93 4.27 -3.14 -24.33
CA GLU A 93 4.85 -1.80 -24.54
C GLU A 93 5.86 -1.73 -25.69
N GLY A 94 6.05 -2.82 -26.43
CA GLY A 94 6.92 -2.86 -27.61
C GLY A 94 6.40 -1.98 -28.76
N PRO A 95 7.29 -1.51 -29.64
CA PRO A 95 6.90 -0.68 -30.78
C PRO A 95 5.97 -1.45 -31.73
N ARG A 96 4.94 -0.80 -32.26
CA ARG A 96 3.99 -1.48 -33.14
C ARG A 96 4.61 -1.70 -34.53
N HIS A 97 4.78 -2.97 -34.92
CA HIS A 97 5.31 -3.33 -36.25
C HIS A 97 4.36 -3.07 -37.43
N ARG A 98 3.04 -2.88 -37.19
CA ARG A 98 2.03 -2.66 -38.24
C ARG A 98 1.06 -1.58 -37.83
N ALA A 99 0.64 -0.72 -38.77
CA ALA A 99 -0.41 0.27 -38.52
C ALA A 99 -1.65 -0.37 -37.87
N TYR A 100 -2.32 0.38 -36.99
CA TYR A 100 -3.54 -0.09 -36.36
C TYR A 100 -4.60 -0.38 -37.42
N GLN A 101 -4.92 -1.65 -37.61
CA GLN A 101 -6.13 -2.06 -38.31
C GLN A 101 -7.15 -2.37 -37.22
N PRO A 102 -8.27 -1.62 -37.14
CA PRO A 102 -9.38 -2.05 -36.31
C PRO A 102 -9.76 -3.46 -36.75
N HIS A 103 -9.81 -4.40 -35.81
CA HIS A 103 -10.40 -5.70 -36.13
C HIS A 103 -11.87 -5.42 -36.44
N GLY A 104 -12.28 -5.71 -37.68
CA GLY A 104 -13.70 -5.71 -38.03
C GLY A 104 -14.40 -6.62 -37.03
N GLY A 105 -15.18 -6.01 -36.13
CA GLY A 105 -15.81 -6.72 -35.04
C GLY A 105 -16.62 -7.88 -35.60
N HIS A 106 -16.41 -9.08 -35.04
CA HIS A 106 -17.40 -10.13 -35.19
C HIS A 106 -18.73 -9.55 -34.71
N THR A 107 -19.69 -9.49 -35.63
CA THR A 107 -21.05 -9.00 -35.39
C THR A 107 -21.78 -9.94 -34.43
N TYR A 108 -21.52 -9.80 -33.13
CA TYR A 108 -22.53 -10.16 -32.15
C TYR A 108 -23.50 -8.98 -32.06
N ARG A 109 -24.70 -9.21 -32.57
CA ARG A 109 -25.86 -8.31 -32.47
C ARG A 109 -26.07 -7.92 -31.01
N SER A 110 -25.66 -6.70 -30.66
CA SER A 110 -26.24 -5.90 -29.57
C SER A 110 -25.84 -4.46 -29.86
N ALA A 111 -26.77 -3.73 -30.49
CA ALA A 111 -26.59 -2.33 -30.83
C ALA A 111 -26.68 -1.48 -29.56
N THR A 112 -25.52 -1.07 -29.04
CA THR A 112 -25.41 0.20 -28.32
C THR A 112 -24.57 1.10 -29.21
N ILE A 113 -25.21 2.09 -29.83
CA ILE A 113 -24.52 3.11 -30.63
C ILE A 113 -23.69 3.94 -29.65
N VAL A 114 -22.40 3.62 -29.54
CA VAL A 114 -21.43 4.51 -28.92
C VAL A 114 -20.93 5.42 -30.05
N HIS A 115 -21.21 6.72 -29.94
CA HIS A 115 -20.73 7.71 -30.88
C HIS A 115 -19.21 7.55 -31.09
N ALA A 116 -18.82 7.23 -32.33
CA ALA A 116 -17.43 7.34 -32.74
C ALA A 116 -17.01 8.81 -32.62
N PRO A 117 -15.95 9.15 -31.87
CA PRO A 117 -15.42 10.51 -31.90
C PRO A 117 -14.89 10.80 -33.30
N ALA A 118 -15.19 11.99 -33.80
CA ALA A 118 -14.65 12.50 -35.05
C ALA A 118 -13.11 12.59 -34.96
N GLY A 119 -12.42 12.10 -35.99
CA GLY A 119 -11.03 12.45 -36.35
C GLY A 119 -9.97 12.41 -35.25
N GLY A 120 -9.35 11.25 -35.04
CA GLY A 120 -7.95 11.19 -34.56
C GLY A 120 -7.69 11.32 -33.05
N ALA A 121 -8.71 11.42 -32.20
CA ALA A 121 -8.50 11.35 -30.75
C ALA A 121 -8.32 9.88 -30.29
N PRO A 122 -7.23 9.52 -29.60
CA PRO A 122 -7.09 8.20 -29.02
C PRO A 122 -8.20 7.96 -27.99
N HIS A 123 -8.76 6.75 -27.98
CA HIS A 123 -9.76 6.34 -26.99
C HIS A 123 -9.18 6.53 -25.58
N PRO A 124 -9.96 6.91 -24.55
CA PRO A 124 -9.47 7.09 -23.17
C PRO A 124 -8.82 5.83 -22.53
N HIS A 125 -8.86 4.69 -23.21
CA HIS A 125 -8.23 3.42 -22.85
C HIS A 125 -7.31 2.87 -23.95
N ASP A 126 -6.86 3.74 -24.86
CA ASP A 126 -5.93 3.39 -25.91
C ASP A 126 -4.51 3.20 -25.36
N HIS A 127 -4.30 2.01 -24.80
CA HIS A 127 -3.01 1.48 -24.39
C HIS A 127 -2.03 1.31 -25.58
N THR A 128 -2.46 1.59 -26.82
CA THR A 128 -1.61 1.60 -28.01
C THR A 128 -1.00 2.97 -28.32
N GLN A 129 -1.29 4.01 -27.53
CA GLN A 129 -0.82 5.39 -27.74
C GLN A 129 -1.04 5.86 -29.20
N GLY A 130 -2.29 5.77 -29.69
CA GLY A 130 -2.61 6.12 -31.07
C GLY A 130 -2.00 5.16 -32.10
N GLY A 131 -1.84 3.87 -31.75
CA GLY A 131 -1.27 2.84 -32.62
C GLY A 131 0.26 2.81 -32.72
N ARG A 132 0.99 3.47 -31.81
CA ARG A 132 2.47 3.44 -31.77
C ARG A 132 3.06 2.28 -30.98
N VAL A 133 2.35 1.82 -29.94
CA VAL A 133 2.74 0.66 -29.16
C VAL A 133 1.85 -0.54 -29.49
N CYS A 134 2.41 -1.74 -29.30
CA CYS A 134 1.82 -3.01 -29.68
C CYS A 134 0.45 -3.24 -29.03
N GLY A 135 0.37 -3.07 -27.71
CA GLY A 135 -0.83 -3.26 -26.90
C GLY A 135 -1.37 -4.70 -26.81
N THR A 136 -0.82 -5.66 -27.57
CA THR A 136 -1.19 -7.08 -27.41
C THR A 136 -0.84 -7.58 -26.01
N GLU A 137 -1.53 -8.60 -25.51
CA GLU A 137 -1.16 -9.25 -24.24
C GLU A 137 0.32 -9.68 -24.23
N GLY A 138 1.06 -9.18 -23.25
CA GLY A 138 2.46 -9.47 -22.97
C GLY A 138 2.59 -10.45 -21.80
N ARG A 139 3.52 -11.39 -21.94
CA ARG A 139 3.88 -12.38 -20.91
C ARG A 139 5.34 -12.32 -20.47
N ILE A 140 6.17 -11.59 -21.22
CA ILE A 140 7.55 -11.31 -20.86
C ILE A 140 7.53 -10.11 -19.93
N ARG A 141 8.09 -10.29 -18.72
CA ARG A 141 8.07 -9.30 -17.64
C ARG A 141 9.46 -8.72 -17.44
N VAL A 142 9.59 -7.41 -17.57
CA VAL A 142 10.82 -6.66 -17.24
C VAL A 142 10.51 -5.73 -16.08
N LEU A 143 11.32 -5.75 -15.02
CA LEU A 143 11.10 -4.93 -13.82
C LEU A 143 11.99 -3.69 -13.88
N GLU A 144 11.38 -2.53 -14.09
CA GLU A 144 12.06 -1.24 -14.02
C GLU A 144 12.00 -0.72 -12.60
N ARG A 145 13.17 -0.50 -11.98
CA ARG A 145 13.27 0.14 -10.67
C ARG A 145 13.60 1.62 -10.84
N ASP A 146 12.86 2.47 -10.16
CA ASP A 146 13.10 3.90 -10.08
C ASP A 146 14.33 4.16 -9.20
N MET A 147 15.30 4.90 -9.74
CA MET A 147 16.59 5.11 -9.07
C MET A 147 16.54 6.09 -7.90
N ALA A 148 15.47 6.89 -7.77
CA ALA A 148 15.28 7.81 -6.66
C ALA A 148 14.50 7.18 -5.50
N THR A 149 13.57 6.26 -5.81
CA THR A 149 12.60 5.73 -4.83
C THR A 149 12.73 4.24 -4.56
N GLY A 150 13.46 3.51 -5.40
CA GLY A 150 13.50 2.05 -5.39
C GLY A 150 12.19 1.38 -5.82
N TRP A 151 11.16 2.16 -6.18
CA TRP A 151 9.88 1.62 -6.58
C TRP A 151 10.00 0.85 -7.89
N THR A 152 9.29 -0.27 -7.97
CA THR A 152 9.32 -1.14 -9.15
C THR A 152 8.06 -0.97 -9.98
N ILE A 153 8.25 -0.73 -11.28
CA ILE A 153 7.21 -0.74 -12.31
C ILE A 153 7.43 -1.98 -13.18
N THR A 154 6.35 -2.68 -13.49
CA THR A 154 6.40 -3.83 -14.38
C THR A 154 6.16 -3.38 -15.82
N ARG A 155 7.14 -3.63 -16.69
CA ARG A 155 7.06 -3.45 -18.14
C ARG A 155 6.73 -4.78 -18.80
N TRP A 156 5.72 -4.80 -19.66
CA TRP A 156 5.25 -6.02 -20.32
C TRP A 156 5.60 -6.06 -21.80
N PHE A 157 6.03 -7.23 -22.27
CA PHE A 157 6.32 -7.49 -23.68
C PHE A 157 5.67 -8.80 -24.13
N CYS A 158 5.17 -8.83 -25.37
CA CYS A 158 4.70 -10.06 -26.01
C CYS A 158 5.90 -10.77 -26.67
N ARG A 159 5.72 -12.05 -27.03
CA ARG A 159 6.79 -12.85 -27.65
C ARG A 159 7.39 -12.22 -28.92
N ARG A 160 6.61 -11.43 -29.66
CA ARG A 160 7.09 -10.69 -30.84
C ARG A 160 8.10 -9.59 -30.51
N HIS A 161 8.10 -9.09 -29.27
CA HIS A 161 8.99 -8.04 -28.78
C HIS A 161 9.98 -8.58 -27.74
N GLU A 162 10.38 -9.85 -27.87
CA GLU A 162 11.35 -10.46 -26.95
C GLU A 162 12.72 -9.77 -27.03
N GLU A 163 13.21 -9.48 -28.22
CA GLU A 163 14.47 -8.74 -28.41
C GLU A 163 14.41 -7.37 -27.75
N ARG A 164 13.31 -6.64 -27.93
CA ARG A 164 13.09 -5.36 -27.26
C ARG A 164 13.08 -5.49 -25.74
N ALA A 165 12.47 -6.55 -25.20
CA ALA A 165 12.47 -6.82 -23.77
C ALA A 165 13.90 -7.02 -23.25
N ARG A 166 14.75 -7.74 -24.00
CA ARG A 166 16.18 -7.95 -23.66
C ARG A 166 16.97 -6.64 -23.72
N GLU A 167 16.74 -5.82 -24.74
CA GLU A 167 17.37 -4.49 -24.82
C GLU A 167 17.00 -3.61 -23.61
N VAL A 168 15.71 -3.57 -23.25
CA VAL A 168 15.25 -2.78 -22.09
C VAL A 168 15.86 -3.33 -20.81
N GLN A 169 15.92 -4.65 -20.64
CA GLN A 169 16.59 -5.26 -19.49
C GLN A 169 18.08 -4.86 -19.44
N ALA A 170 18.81 -4.95 -20.54
CA ALA A 170 20.22 -4.56 -20.61
C ALA A 170 20.42 -3.06 -20.31
N GLN A 171 19.51 -2.20 -20.76
CA GLN A 171 19.52 -0.77 -20.44
C GLN A 171 19.28 -0.52 -18.94
N LEU A 172 18.39 -1.29 -18.31
CA LEU A 172 18.13 -1.20 -16.88
C LEU A 172 19.32 -1.72 -16.05
N ASP A 173 19.91 -2.84 -16.46
CA ASP A 173 21.09 -3.40 -15.80
C ASP A 173 22.28 -2.43 -15.87
N ALA A 174 22.44 -1.72 -16.98
CA ALA A 174 23.47 -0.70 -17.14
C ALA A 174 23.28 0.54 -16.23
N ARG A 175 22.07 0.78 -15.70
CA ARG A 175 21.83 1.87 -14.72
C ARG A 175 22.34 1.53 -13.31
N GLY A 176 22.69 0.26 -13.05
CA GLY A 176 23.15 -0.21 -11.76
C GLY A 176 22.02 -0.58 -10.79
N GLU A 177 22.38 -0.76 -9.52
CA GLU A 177 21.45 -1.20 -8.48
C GLU A 177 20.66 -0.01 -7.89
N ALA A 178 19.33 -0.10 -7.95
CA ALA A 178 18.44 0.86 -7.32
C ALA A 178 18.46 0.73 -5.78
N PRO A 179 18.22 1.81 -5.03
CA PRO A 179 18.09 1.73 -3.57
C PRO A 179 16.91 0.83 -3.16
N PRO A 180 16.83 0.40 -1.89
CA PRO A 180 15.65 -0.25 -1.35
C PRO A 180 14.39 0.58 -1.61
N PRO A 181 13.22 -0.04 -1.82
CA PRO A 181 12.00 0.70 -2.09
C PRO A 181 11.52 1.47 -0.85
N ILE A 182 11.17 2.75 -1.05
CA ILE A 182 10.49 3.54 -0.03
C ILE A 182 9.10 2.91 0.22
N PRO A 183 8.68 2.66 1.47
CA PRO A 183 7.35 2.15 1.74
C PRO A 183 6.25 3.09 1.24
N ASN A 184 5.14 2.50 0.77
CA ASN A 184 3.96 3.25 0.33
C ASN A 184 2.67 2.77 1.02
N LYS A 185 2.77 1.81 1.94
CA LYS A 185 1.65 1.28 2.71
C LYS A 185 2.04 1.01 4.16
N GLY A 186 1.09 1.21 5.06
CA GLY A 186 1.24 0.93 6.49
C GLY A 186 2.00 2.01 7.25
N GLY A 187 2.56 1.66 8.40
CA GLY A 187 3.41 2.52 9.22
C GLY A 187 2.68 3.66 9.90
N LEU A 188 1.34 3.62 9.97
CA LEU A 188 0.57 4.73 10.51
C LEU A 188 0.41 4.65 12.02
N LEU A 189 0.30 3.46 12.63
CA LEU A 189 0.22 3.36 14.09
C LEU A 189 1.44 4.00 14.82
N PRO A 190 2.69 3.83 14.36
CA PRO A 190 3.87 4.50 14.90
C PRO A 190 3.83 6.03 14.83
N CYS A 191 3.00 6.62 13.95
CA CYS A 191 2.83 8.07 13.86
C CYS A 191 2.07 8.64 15.08
N TYR A 192 1.19 7.84 15.69
CA TYR A 192 0.34 8.27 16.81
C TYR A 192 0.83 7.75 18.15
N PHE A 193 1.54 6.62 18.16
CA PHE A 193 1.88 5.90 19.38
C PHE A 193 3.36 5.54 19.43
N LYS A 194 3.97 5.61 20.61
CA LYS A 194 5.36 5.19 20.87
C LYS A 194 5.36 3.82 21.53
N ALA A 195 5.98 2.85 20.86
CA ALA A 195 6.22 1.49 21.33
C ALA A 195 7.37 0.86 20.53
N ASP A 196 7.77 -0.35 20.90
CA ASP A 196 8.63 -1.22 20.08
C ASP A 196 7.82 -1.79 18.90
N TRP A 197 7.58 -0.94 17.90
CA TRP A 197 6.75 -1.27 16.75
C TRP A 197 7.35 -2.37 15.87
N GLU A 198 8.67 -2.53 15.85
CA GLU A 198 9.31 -3.62 15.11
C GLU A 198 8.85 -4.97 15.68
N LYS A 199 8.92 -5.12 17.01
CA LYS A 199 8.45 -6.33 17.69
C LYS A 199 6.96 -6.55 17.53
N VAL A 200 6.16 -5.49 17.66
CA VAL A 200 4.69 -5.55 17.50
C VAL A 200 4.31 -5.99 16.08
N TYR A 201 4.92 -5.40 15.05
CA TYR A 201 4.66 -5.79 13.66
C TYR A 201 5.15 -7.20 13.35
N ARG A 202 6.34 -7.60 13.81
CA ARG A 202 6.85 -8.96 13.64
C ARG A 202 5.91 -9.99 14.26
N GLU A 203 5.42 -9.73 15.47
CA GLU A 203 4.43 -10.59 16.13
C GLU A 203 3.09 -10.61 15.38
N ALA A 204 2.59 -9.45 14.95
CA ALA A 204 1.33 -9.33 14.23
C ALA A 204 1.37 -10.10 12.90
N VAL A 205 2.42 -9.89 12.11
CA VAL A 205 2.62 -10.59 10.83
C VAL A 205 2.75 -12.09 11.05
N GLY A 206 3.53 -12.54 12.05
CA GLY A 206 3.67 -13.96 12.34
C GLY A 206 2.39 -14.66 12.83
N LYS A 207 1.41 -13.90 13.34
CA LYS A 207 0.12 -14.41 13.83
C LYS A 207 -1.04 -14.24 12.84
N SER A 208 -0.85 -13.37 11.84
CA SER A 208 -1.84 -13.06 10.81
C SER A 208 -1.67 -13.98 9.61
N PHE A 209 -2.79 -14.41 9.03
CA PHE A 209 -2.78 -15.07 7.71
C PHE A 209 -2.91 -14.09 6.55
N ARG A 210 -3.20 -12.82 6.84
CA ARG A 210 -3.37 -11.73 5.86
C ARG A 210 -2.13 -10.84 5.76
N GLY A 211 -1.21 -10.98 6.71
CA GLY A 211 0.01 -10.19 6.77
C GLY A 211 0.95 -10.44 5.59
N PRO A 212 1.84 -9.47 5.29
CA PRO A 212 2.91 -9.66 4.32
C PRO A 212 3.79 -10.87 4.65
N ILE A 213 3.91 -11.80 3.69
CA ILE A 213 4.80 -12.97 3.83
C ILE A 213 6.25 -12.48 3.86
N GLY A 214 7.02 -12.94 4.86
CA GLY A 214 8.44 -12.61 4.98
C GLY A 214 8.71 -11.14 5.29
N TRP A 215 7.81 -10.46 6.01
CA TRP A 215 7.98 -9.06 6.35
C TRP A 215 9.26 -8.79 7.13
N GLU A 216 9.98 -7.76 6.69
CA GLU A 216 11.15 -7.21 7.34
C GLU A 216 10.96 -5.69 7.55
N PRO A 217 11.54 -5.10 8.61
CA PRO A 217 11.45 -3.67 8.84
C PRO A 217 12.07 -2.90 7.66
N PRO A 218 11.35 -1.92 7.07
CA PRO A 218 11.90 -1.14 5.97
C PRO A 218 13.11 -0.30 6.39
N TYR A 219 14.06 -0.15 5.47
CA TYR A 219 15.26 0.67 5.65
C TYR A 219 14.92 2.13 6.04
N TYR A 220 13.84 2.69 5.47
CA TYR A 220 13.38 4.07 5.74
C TYR A 220 12.63 4.24 7.06
N GLY A 221 12.58 3.22 7.91
CA GLY A 221 11.92 3.26 9.21
C GLY A 221 10.45 2.84 9.18
N LEU A 222 9.86 2.75 10.37
CA LEU A 222 8.53 2.17 10.56
C LEU A 222 7.38 3.18 10.47
N ALA A 223 7.63 4.45 10.73
CA ALA A 223 6.59 5.48 10.77
C ALA A 223 6.44 6.14 9.39
N ALA A 224 5.21 6.21 8.89
CA ALA A 224 4.91 6.79 7.59
C ALA A 224 5.33 8.27 7.48
N ASP A 225 5.28 9.01 8.60
CA ASP A 225 5.69 10.42 8.63
C ASP A 225 7.20 10.62 8.51
N ASP A 226 8.01 9.58 8.77
CA ASP A 226 9.47 9.65 8.67
C ASP A 226 9.96 9.25 7.25
N TRP A 227 9.09 8.80 6.35
CA TRP A 227 9.48 8.37 5.00
C TRP A 227 9.76 9.55 4.07
N PRO A 228 10.82 9.47 3.25
CA PRO A 228 11.08 10.48 2.24
C PRO A 228 9.95 10.47 1.19
N THR A 229 9.38 11.65 0.92
CA THR A 229 8.39 11.81 -0.15
C THR A 229 9.03 12.61 -1.29
N PRO A 230 9.37 11.99 -2.43
CA PRO A 230 10.00 12.69 -3.55
C PRO A 230 9.18 13.90 -3.99
N GLY A 231 9.83 15.06 -4.09
CA GLY A 231 9.19 16.31 -4.50
C GLY A 231 8.25 16.96 -3.46
N LYS A 232 8.19 16.47 -2.22
CA LYS A 232 7.43 17.10 -1.13
C LYS A 232 8.33 17.39 0.08
N GLN A 233 7.97 18.43 0.83
CA GLN A 233 8.61 18.69 2.11
C GLN A 233 8.27 17.59 3.13
N PRO A 234 9.20 17.27 4.05
CA PRO A 234 8.94 16.29 5.11
C PRO A 234 7.75 16.72 5.96
N ILE A 235 6.93 15.75 6.35
CA ILE A 235 5.76 16.00 7.21
C ILE A 235 6.27 16.40 8.60
N PRO A 236 5.79 17.53 9.19
CA PRO A 236 6.16 17.89 10.55
C PRO A 236 5.83 16.77 11.54
N ARG A 237 6.79 16.44 12.41
CA ARG A 237 6.62 15.36 13.39
C ARG A 237 5.50 15.68 14.37
N ARG A 238 4.56 14.75 14.52
CA ARG A 238 3.48 14.82 15.52
C ARG A 238 3.96 14.32 16.89
N PRO A 239 3.45 14.87 18.00
CA PRO A 239 3.70 14.29 19.33
C PRO A 239 3.09 12.88 19.41
N ARG A 240 3.90 11.89 19.82
CA ARG A 240 3.50 10.48 19.88
C ARG A 240 3.07 10.07 21.30
N LEU A 241 2.00 9.30 21.42
CA LEU A 241 1.47 8.79 22.67
C LEU A 241 2.21 7.54 23.15
N SER A 242 2.85 7.56 24.31
CA SER A 242 3.58 6.40 24.83
C SER A 242 2.66 5.28 25.28
N ILE A 243 2.81 4.09 24.67
CA ILE A 243 2.13 2.88 25.12
C ILE A 243 2.86 2.36 26.35
N ILE A 244 2.16 2.26 27.47
CA ILE A 244 2.68 1.60 28.66
C ILE A 244 2.52 0.08 28.45
N THR A 245 3.60 -0.57 28.01
CA THR A 245 3.66 -2.04 28.02
C THR A 245 3.90 -2.49 29.45
N GLY A 246 2.83 -2.83 30.18
CA GLY A 246 2.95 -3.63 31.40
C GLY A 246 3.51 -5.00 31.01
N SER A 247 4.75 -5.26 31.40
CA SER A 247 5.38 -6.58 31.48
C SER A 247 4.57 -7.53 32.35
#